data_AF-A0A661HKF2-F1
#
_entry.id   AF-A0A661HKF2-F1
#
_cell.length_a   1.000
_cell.length_b   1.000
_cell.length_c   1.000
_cell.angle_alpha   90.00
_cell.angle_beta   90.00
_cell.angle_gamma   90.00
#
_symmetry.space_group_name_H-M   'P 1'
#
loop_
_entity.id
_entity.type
_entity.pdbx_description
1 polymer ?
#
loop_
_entity_poly.entity_id
_entity_poly.type
_entity_poly.pdbx_seq_one_letter_code
_entity_poly.pdbx_strand_id
1 'polypeptide(L)'
;MIDNNIKQFCMRWICKADGYTEETIEDVFDRFFSLFVAYNTLYSEITIMLEKKNMHKGTGDRVSATKNMPIYIGQAILFDKLKNLSDDIDKIVNLIKNGTFYISTTRNNITPDTVKDNKYMNNIENINSSQNLANKTKFNEAVLSLIYGVRCNIFHGKKDLQSKQIDLLVPMNNILEMIIKELLLNDDKELIYEKR
;
A
#
# COMPACT_ATOMS: atom_id res chain seq x y z
N MET A 1 5.16 16.07 12.95
CA MET A 1 5.14 14.92 13.88
C MET A 1 3.74 14.33 14.01
N ILE A 2 3.63 13.00 13.92
CA ILE A 2 2.41 12.20 14.11
C ILE A 2 2.11 12.15 15.60
N ASP A 3 0.85 12.38 15.97
CA ASP A 3 0.40 12.37 17.35
C ASP A 3 0.69 11.01 18.04
N ASN A 4 1.11 11.05 19.30
CA ASN A 4 1.49 9.84 20.03
C ASN A 4 0.30 8.87 20.24
N ASN A 5 -0.93 9.38 20.37
CA ASN A 5 -2.11 8.51 20.44
C ASN A 5 -2.36 7.80 19.10
N ILE A 6 -2.08 8.47 17.98
CA ILE A 6 -2.13 7.86 16.64
C ILE A 6 -1.05 6.78 16.52
N LYS A 7 0.19 7.04 16.96
CA LYS A 7 1.24 6.02 16.99
C LYS A 7 0.82 4.81 17.81
N GLN A 8 0.30 5.02 19.03
CA GLN A 8 -0.17 3.93 19.89
C GLN A 8 -1.33 3.16 19.27
N PHE A 9 -2.27 3.85 18.62
CA PHE A 9 -3.36 3.23 17.88
C PHE A 9 -2.82 2.32 16.77
N CYS A 10 -1.93 2.84 15.91
CA CYS A 10 -1.32 2.06 14.84
C CYS A 10 -0.53 0.86 15.39
N MET A 11 0.26 1.04 16.45
CA MET A 11 1.02 -0.04 17.08
C MET A 11 0.11 -1.15 17.61
N ARG A 12 -1.05 -0.82 18.20
CA ARG A 12 -2.02 -1.84 18.64
C ARG A 12 -2.52 -2.70 17.47
N TRP A 13 -2.75 -2.09 16.31
CA TRP A 13 -3.20 -2.81 15.12
C TRP A 13 -2.09 -3.62 14.46
N ILE A 14 -0.84 -3.14 14.51
CA ILE A 14 0.34 -3.91 14.09
C ILE A 14 0.52 -5.12 15.01
N CYS A 15 0.49 -4.95 16.34
CA CYS A 15 0.60 -6.07 17.27
C CYS A 15 -0.56 -7.08 17.10
N LYS A 16 -1.76 -6.60 16.74
CA LYS A 16 -2.87 -7.49 16.39
C LYS A 16 -2.56 -8.27 15.11
N ALA A 17 -2.02 -7.60 14.08
CA ALA A 17 -1.60 -8.24 12.84
C ALA A 17 -0.53 -9.33 13.06
N ASP A 18 0.43 -9.09 13.95
CA ASP A 18 1.49 -10.03 14.32
C ASP A 18 0.96 -11.30 15.04
N GLY A 19 -0.26 -11.23 15.59
CA GLY A 19 -0.91 -12.35 16.27
C GLY A 19 -1.56 -13.38 15.34
N TYR A 20 -1.66 -13.08 14.04
CA TYR A 20 -2.24 -13.99 13.04
C TYR A 20 -1.17 -14.84 12.37
N THR A 21 -1.50 -16.10 12.08
CA THR A 21 -0.62 -16.99 11.33
C THR A 21 -0.78 -16.78 9.82
N GLU A 22 -0.02 -17.50 9.00
CA GLU A 22 -0.22 -17.55 7.55
C GLU A 22 -0.74 -18.92 7.09
N GLU A 23 -1.33 -19.70 8.00
CA GLU A 23 -1.78 -21.08 7.75
C GLU A 23 -3.18 -21.14 7.13
N THR A 24 -4.04 -20.18 7.45
CA THR A 24 -5.43 -20.11 6.97
C THR A 24 -5.68 -18.85 6.16
N ILE A 25 -6.70 -18.90 5.28
CA ILE A 25 -7.07 -17.70 4.51
C ILE A 25 -7.66 -16.63 5.44
N GLU A 26 -8.38 -17.04 6.48
CA GLU A 26 -8.93 -16.18 7.51
C GLU A 26 -7.84 -15.39 8.23
N ASP A 27 -6.77 -16.06 8.67
CA ASP A 27 -5.66 -15.39 9.36
C ASP A 27 -4.94 -14.40 8.45
N VAL A 28 -4.64 -14.80 7.21
CA VAL A 28 -3.97 -13.95 6.22
C VAL A 28 -4.81 -12.71 5.89
N PHE A 29 -6.13 -12.90 5.78
CA PHE A 29 -7.10 -11.83 5.54
C PHE A 29 -7.20 -10.89 6.74
N ASP A 30 -7.34 -11.42 7.95
CA ASP A 30 -7.44 -10.63 9.17
C ASP A 30 -6.16 -9.85 9.45
N ARG A 31 -5.00 -10.43 9.13
CA ARG A 31 -3.71 -9.73 9.14
C ARG A 31 -3.72 -8.56 8.17
N PHE A 32 -4.15 -8.77 6.93
CA PHE A 32 -4.24 -7.70 5.93
C PHE A 32 -5.13 -6.54 6.38
N PHE A 33 -6.32 -6.83 6.91
CA PHE A 33 -7.22 -5.80 7.40
C PHE A 33 -6.68 -5.09 8.63
N SER A 34 -6.04 -5.81 9.56
CA SER A 34 -5.42 -5.21 10.74
C SER A 34 -4.33 -4.22 10.34
N LEU A 35 -3.45 -4.60 9.41
CA LEU A 35 -2.45 -3.70 8.83
C LEU A 35 -3.11 -2.52 8.09
N PHE A 36 -4.16 -2.76 7.32
CA PHE A 36 -4.81 -1.69 6.56
C PHE A 36 -5.49 -0.65 7.45
N VAL A 37 -6.01 -1.03 8.63
CA VAL A 37 -6.54 -0.07 9.61
C VAL A 37 -5.44 0.87 10.11
N ALA A 38 -4.25 0.33 10.42
CA ALA A 38 -3.09 1.15 10.78
C ALA A 38 -2.69 2.08 9.63
N TYR A 39 -2.61 1.55 8.40
CA TYR A 39 -2.28 2.33 7.21
C TYR A 39 -3.29 3.46 6.93
N ASN A 40 -4.59 3.17 7.03
CA ASN A 40 -5.68 4.14 6.85
C ASN A 40 -5.58 5.31 7.81
N THR A 41 -5.29 5.02 9.07
CA THR A 41 -5.09 6.04 10.09
C THR A 41 -3.88 6.90 9.76
N LEU A 42 -2.75 6.27 9.42
CA LEU A 42 -1.51 6.98 9.07
C LEU A 42 -1.69 7.87 7.85
N TYR A 43 -2.23 7.36 6.75
CA TYR A 43 -2.34 8.18 5.54
C TYR A 43 -3.31 9.34 5.69
N SER A 44 -4.32 9.19 6.56
CA SER A 44 -5.28 10.26 6.86
C SER A 44 -4.59 11.37 7.65
N GLU A 45 -3.90 11.03 8.73
CA GLU A 45 -3.18 11.99 9.57
C GLU A 45 -2.05 12.69 8.79
N ILE A 46 -1.24 11.92 8.08
CA ILE A 46 -0.13 12.44 7.28
C ILE A 46 -0.64 13.37 6.17
N THR A 47 -1.79 13.08 5.57
CA THR A 47 -2.38 13.98 4.57
C THR A 47 -2.74 15.32 5.18
N ILE A 48 -3.34 15.33 6.37
CA ILE A 48 -3.65 16.57 7.10
C ILE A 48 -2.35 17.34 7.42
N MET A 49 -1.29 16.64 7.82
CA MET A 49 0.03 17.25 8.05
C MET A 49 0.62 17.87 6.77
N LEU A 50 0.57 17.17 5.64
CA LEU A 50 1.06 17.66 4.35
C LEU A 50 0.20 18.81 3.80
N GLU A 51 -1.09 18.81 4.09
CA GLU A 51 -2.01 19.89 3.72
C GLU A 51 -1.64 21.19 4.44
N LYS A 52 -1.41 21.14 5.76
CA LYS A 52 -0.92 22.28 6.56
C LYS A 52 0.40 22.86 6.02
N LYS A 53 1.23 22.03 5.38
CA LYS A 53 2.50 22.41 4.76
C LYS A 53 2.38 22.79 3.26
N ASN A 54 1.19 22.72 2.66
CA ASN A 54 0.96 22.87 1.21
C ASN A 54 1.81 21.91 0.33
N MET A 55 2.13 20.71 0.84
CA MET A 55 2.96 19.70 0.15
C MET A 55 2.16 18.51 -0.39
N HIS A 56 0.85 18.45 -0.09
CA HIS A 56 -0.04 17.36 -0.50
C HIS A 56 -0.36 17.38 -2.02
N LYS A 57 -0.82 16.25 -2.56
CA LYS A 57 -1.27 16.08 -3.96
C LYS A 57 -2.80 16.06 -4.12
N GLY A 58 -3.53 16.39 -3.05
CA GLY A 58 -4.98 16.31 -2.93
C GLY A 58 -5.41 15.54 -1.68
N THR A 59 -6.72 15.54 -1.40
CA THR A 59 -7.29 15.11 -0.10
C THR A 59 -8.29 13.94 -0.19
N GLY A 60 -8.51 13.36 -1.37
CA GLY A 60 -9.38 12.18 -1.51
C GLY A 60 -8.73 10.90 -0.96
N ASP A 61 -9.52 9.98 -0.39
CA ASP A 61 -9.05 8.75 0.28
C ASP A 61 -7.96 8.00 -0.51
N ARG A 62 -8.23 7.76 -1.80
CA ARG A 62 -7.26 7.13 -2.70
C ARG A 62 -5.99 7.97 -2.92
N VAL A 63 -6.12 9.30 -3.06
CA VAL A 63 -4.96 10.20 -3.25
C VAL A 63 -4.10 10.22 -1.99
N SER A 64 -4.73 10.29 -0.81
CA SER A 64 -4.07 10.17 0.48
C SER A 64 -3.28 8.86 0.58
N ALA A 65 -3.94 7.74 0.26
CA ALA A 65 -3.36 6.41 0.34
C ALA A 65 -2.28 6.11 -0.72
N THR A 66 -2.21 6.83 -1.85
CA THR A 66 -1.30 6.42 -2.93
C THR A 66 -0.31 7.48 -3.39
N LYS A 67 -0.60 8.77 -3.20
CA LYS A 67 0.24 9.87 -3.71
C LYS A 67 0.89 10.70 -2.62
N ASN A 68 0.24 10.82 -1.47
CA ASN A 68 0.78 11.60 -0.34
C ASN A 68 1.83 10.80 0.43
N MET A 69 1.68 9.47 0.56
CA MET A 69 2.64 8.64 1.31
C MET A 69 4.07 8.67 0.74
N PRO A 70 4.29 8.57 -0.59
CA PRO A 70 5.63 8.69 -1.16
C PRO A 70 6.27 10.07 -0.94
N ILE A 71 5.47 11.14 -0.77
CA ILE A 71 5.97 12.48 -0.44
C ILE A 71 6.48 12.51 1.00
N TYR A 72 5.71 11.93 1.92
CA TYR A 72 6.08 11.88 3.33
C TYR A 72 7.30 11.01 3.60
N ILE A 73 7.33 9.78 3.05
CA ILE A 73 8.47 8.85 3.20
C ILE A 73 9.69 9.34 2.41
N GLY A 74 9.47 10.00 1.27
CA GLY A 74 10.50 10.33 0.30
C GLY A 74 10.56 9.29 -0.83
N GLN A 75 10.47 9.78 -2.07
CA GLN A 75 10.33 8.93 -3.27
C GLN A 75 11.46 7.92 -3.45
N ALA A 76 12.71 8.34 -3.22
CA ALA A 76 13.87 7.47 -3.36
C ALA A 76 13.90 6.39 -2.27
N ILE A 77 13.61 6.77 -1.02
CA ILE A 77 13.59 5.86 0.13
C ILE A 77 12.53 4.79 -0.07
N LEU A 78 11.29 5.20 -0.39
CA LEU A 78 10.20 4.25 -0.61
C LEU A 78 10.50 3.32 -1.80
N PHE A 79 11.07 3.87 -2.89
CA PHE A 79 11.44 3.07 -4.05
C PHE A 79 12.47 1.98 -3.70
N ASP A 80 13.54 2.34 -3.00
CA ASP A 80 14.60 1.39 -2.63
C ASP A 80 14.06 0.31 -1.68
N LYS A 81 13.16 0.67 -0.77
CA LYS A 81 12.49 -0.26 0.15
C LYS A 81 11.58 -1.24 -0.58
N LEU A 82 10.74 -0.74 -1.50
CA LEU A 82 9.88 -1.58 -2.31
C LEU A 82 10.66 -2.49 -3.26
N LYS A 83 11.81 -2.02 -3.78
CA LYS A 83 12.69 -2.83 -4.63
C LYS A 83 13.24 -4.06 -3.88
N ASN A 84 13.48 -3.96 -2.58
CA ASN A 84 13.89 -5.10 -1.76
C ASN A 84 12.76 -6.13 -1.54
N LEU A 85 11.53 -5.80 -1.93
CA LEU A 85 10.37 -6.69 -1.93
C LEU A 85 9.93 -7.02 -3.37
N SER A 86 10.86 -6.98 -4.34
CA SER A 86 10.55 -7.26 -5.75
C SER A 86 9.86 -8.60 -5.96
N ASP A 87 10.29 -9.64 -5.24
CA ASP A 87 9.73 -10.99 -5.39
C ASP A 87 8.25 -11.03 -4.97
N ASP A 88 7.88 -10.30 -3.92
CA ASP A 88 6.49 -10.20 -3.47
C ASP A 88 5.65 -9.37 -4.44
N ILE A 89 6.21 -8.29 -4.98
CA ILE A 89 5.57 -7.49 -6.03
C ILE A 89 5.35 -8.34 -7.29
N ASP A 90 6.35 -9.10 -7.72
CA ASP A 90 6.30 -9.93 -8.93
C ASP A 90 5.29 -11.07 -8.79
N LYS A 91 5.18 -11.71 -7.61
CA LYS A 91 4.11 -12.69 -7.32
C LYS A 91 2.73 -12.09 -7.58
N ILE A 92 2.47 -10.91 -7.03
CA ILE A 92 1.17 -10.24 -7.18
C ILE A 92 0.90 -9.88 -8.63
N VAL A 93 1.90 -9.29 -9.30
CA VAL A 93 1.81 -8.92 -10.72
C VAL A 93 1.47 -10.15 -11.58
N ASN A 94 2.14 -11.27 -11.33
CA ASN A 94 1.90 -12.52 -12.06
C ASN A 94 0.49 -13.08 -11.82
N LEU A 95 -0.03 -13.03 -10.59
CA LEU A 95 -1.40 -13.47 -10.29
C LEU A 95 -2.45 -12.66 -11.06
N ILE A 96 -2.22 -11.35 -11.21
CA ILE A 96 -3.13 -10.47 -11.96
C ILE A 96 -3.02 -10.73 -13.46
N LYS A 97 -1.80 -10.81 -13.98
CA LYS A 97 -1.53 -11.06 -15.40
C LYS A 97 -2.11 -12.39 -15.88
N ASN A 98 -2.02 -13.43 -15.06
CA ASN A 98 -2.53 -14.75 -15.37
C ASN A 98 -4.05 -14.85 -15.17
N GLY A 99 -4.74 -13.75 -14.84
CA GLY A 99 -6.19 -13.72 -14.61
C GLY A 99 -6.62 -14.53 -13.38
N THR A 100 -5.69 -14.84 -12.47
CA THR A 100 -5.97 -15.55 -11.21
C THR A 100 -6.67 -14.63 -10.21
N PHE A 101 -6.33 -13.33 -10.26
CA PHE A 101 -6.98 -12.29 -9.48
C PHE A 101 -7.26 -11.05 -10.34
N TYR A 102 -8.34 -10.33 -10.01
CA TYR A 102 -8.71 -9.09 -10.67
C TYR A 102 -8.98 -8.02 -9.61
N ILE A 103 -8.27 -6.90 -9.72
CA ILE A 103 -8.35 -5.79 -8.76
C ILE A 103 -9.55 -4.92 -9.09
N SER A 104 -9.68 -4.56 -10.36
CA SER A 104 -10.73 -3.68 -10.85
C SER A 104 -11.86 -4.50 -11.43
N THR A 105 -13.09 -4.10 -11.09
CA THR A 105 -14.31 -4.61 -11.72
C THR A 105 -15.05 -3.47 -12.40
N THR A 106 -15.75 -3.75 -13.49
CA THR A 106 -16.59 -2.78 -14.20
C THR A 106 -17.76 -2.32 -13.33
N ARG A 107 -18.43 -1.21 -13.71
CA ARG A 107 -19.66 -0.74 -13.06
C ARG A 107 -20.65 -1.91 -13.04
N ASN A 108 -20.89 -2.45 -11.83
CA ASN A 108 -21.71 -3.61 -11.43
C ASN A 108 -20.95 -4.73 -10.70
N ASN A 109 -19.62 -4.64 -10.56
CA ASN A 109 -18.77 -5.61 -9.83
C ASN A 109 -18.79 -7.06 -10.38
N ILE A 110 -19.28 -7.25 -11.61
CA ILE A 110 -19.45 -8.60 -12.20
C ILE A 110 -18.30 -8.96 -13.13
N THR A 111 -17.76 -8.01 -13.90
CA THR A 111 -16.73 -8.28 -14.91
C THR A 111 -15.40 -7.65 -14.51
N PRO A 112 -14.28 -8.37 -14.61
CA PRO A 112 -12.95 -7.77 -14.49
C PRO A 112 -12.72 -6.61 -15.47
N ASP A 113 -12.10 -5.53 -14.99
CA ASP A 113 -11.61 -4.42 -15.81
C ASP A 113 -10.10 -4.59 -16.04
N THR A 114 -9.78 -5.43 -17.04
CA THR A 114 -8.41 -5.80 -17.40
C THR A 114 -7.59 -4.61 -17.94
N VAL A 115 -8.25 -3.60 -18.53
CA VAL A 115 -7.57 -2.39 -19.01
C VAL A 115 -6.98 -1.61 -17.84
N LYS A 116 -7.78 -1.43 -16.78
CA LYS A 116 -7.33 -0.72 -15.59
C LYS A 116 -6.29 -1.53 -14.81
N ASP A 117 -6.44 -2.84 -14.75
CA ASP A 117 -5.46 -3.72 -14.09
C ASP A 117 -4.11 -3.71 -14.83
N ASN A 118 -4.12 -3.81 -16.16
CA ASN A 118 -2.92 -3.70 -17.00
C ASN A 118 -2.19 -2.35 -16.83
N LYS A 119 -2.93 -1.26 -16.57
CA LYS A 119 -2.30 0.04 -16.31
C LYS A 119 -1.47 0.05 -15.03
N TYR A 120 -1.89 -0.65 -13.97
CA TYR A 120 -1.06 -0.80 -12.77
C TYR A 120 0.18 -1.62 -13.08
N MET A 121 0.02 -2.75 -13.78
CA MET A 121 1.12 -3.67 -14.07
C MET A 121 2.19 -3.01 -14.95
N ASN A 122 1.78 -2.29 -16.00
CA ASN A 122 2.71 -1.59 -16.87
C ASN A 122 3.55 -0.54 -16.12
N ASN A 123 3.01 0.11 -15.10
CA ASN A 123 3.77 1.07 -14.31
C ASN A 123 4.73 0.39 -13.32
N ILE A 124 4.47 -0.86 -12.92
CA ILE A 124 5.35 -1.63 -12.04
C ILE A 124 6.53 -2.20 -12.86
N GLU A 125 6.26 -2.74 -14.04
CA GLU A 125 7.25 -3.51 -14.82
C GLU A 125 8.24 -2.67 -15.63
N ASN A 126 7.83 -1.48 -16.09
CA ASN A 126 8.66 -0.63 -16.96
C ASN A 126 9.81 0.11 -16.22
N ILE A 127 10.15 -0.30 -15.00
CA ILE A 127 10.99 0.49 -14.09
C ILE A 127 12.43 -0.01 -13.99
N ASN A 128 12.69 -1.20 -14.56
CA ASN A 128 14.05 -1.67 -14.78
C ASN A 128 14.82 -0.83 -15.83
N SER A 129 14.14 0.04 -16.60
CA SER A 129 14.73 0.75 -17.74
C SER A 129 15.22 2.17 -17.44
N SER A 130 14.83 2.82 -16.33
CA SER A 130 15.29 4.19 -16.02
C SER A 130 15.11 4.62 -14.56
N GLN A 131 16.23 4.93 -13.90
CA GLN A 131 16.36 5.25 -12.46
C GLN A 131 15.98 6.70 -12.07
N ASN A 132 15.35 7.48 -12.96
CA ASN A 132 15.01 8.87 -12.67
C ASN A 132 13.88 9.00 -11.62
N LEU A 133 13.79 10.16 -10.98
CA LEU A 133 12.83 10.43 -9.91
C LEU A 133 11.36 10.30 -10.35
N ALA A 134 11.06 10.64 -11.60
CA ALA A 134 9.70 10.54 -12.14
C ALA A 134 9.25 9.08 -12.24
N ASN A 135 10.14 8.17 -12.63
CA ASN A 135 9.85 6.75 -12.68
C ASN A 135 9.72 6.15 -11.29
N LYS A 136 10.59 6.52 -10.34
CA LYS A 136 10.45 6.11 -8.93
C LYS A 136 9.09 6.52 -8.36
N THR A 137 8.65 7.75 -8.65
CA THR A 137 7.32 8.24 -8.26
C THR A 137 6.21 7.37 -8.84
N LYS A 138 6.26 7.07 -10.14
CA LYS A 138 5.26 6.22 -10.80
C LYS A 138 5.24 4.80 -10.24
N PHE A 139 6.39 4.22 -9.93
CA PHE A 139 6.50 2.90 -9.27
C PHE A 139 5.75 2.90 -7.94
N ASN A 140 6.13 3.83 -7.06
CA ASN A 140 5.59 3.94 -5.72
C ASN A 140 4.06 4.12 -5.77
N GLU A 141 3.58 5.05 -6.60
CA GLU A 141 2.14 5.29 -6.76
C GLU A 141 1.40 4.06 -7.34
N ALA A 142 2.05 3.27 -8.21
CA ALA A 142 1.47 2.06 -8.78
C ALA A 142 1.34 0.94 -7.75
N VAL A 143 2.38 0.68 -6.96
CA VAL A 143 2.36 -0.33 -5.88
C VAL A 143 1.34 0.05 -4.81
N LEU A 144 1.30 1.32 -4.37
CA LEU A 144 0.30 1.76 -3.41
C LEU A 144 -1.13 1.70 -3.97
N SER A 145 -1.30 2.02 -5.26
CA SER A 145 -2.60 1.90 -5.93
C SER A 145 -3.07 0.44 -6.06
N LEU A 146 -2.14 -0.49 -6.22
CA LEU A 146 -2.40 -1.93 -6.20
C LEU A 146 -2.92 -2.36 -4.83
N ILE A 147 -2.23 -2.02 -3.74
CA ILE A 147 -2.68 -2.31 -2.35
C ILE A 147 -4.08 -1.75 -2.10
N TYR A 148 -4.29 -0.47 -2.42
CA TYR A 148 -5.58 0.19 -2.23
C TYR A 148 -6.69 -0.49 -3.04
N GLY A 149 -6.38 -0.86 -4.29
CA GLY A 149 -7.32 -1.57 -5.15
C GLY A 149 -7.69 -2.95 -4.61
N VAL A 150 -6.70 -3.73 -4.14
CA VAL A 150 -6.92 -5.04 -3.51
C VAL A 150 -7.82 -4.89 -2.29
N ARG A 151 -7.55 -3.91 -1.40
CA ARG A 151 -8.44 -3.60 -0.28
C ARG A 151 -9.87 -3.33 -0.72
N CYS A 152 -10.08 -2.48 -1.73
CA CYS A 152 -11.43 -2.19 -2.22
C CYS A 152 -12.11 -3.44 -2.79
N ASN A 153 -11.37 -4.29 -3.53
CA ASN A 153 -11.90 -5.51 -4.12
C ASN A 153 -12.34 -6.51 -3.06
N ILE A 154 -11.53 -6.67 -2.01
CA ILE A 154 -11.77 -7.63 -0.93
C ILE A 154 -12.87 -7.12 0.02
N PHE A 155 -12.91 -5.81 0.30
CA PHE A 155 -13.91 -5.21 1.19
C PHE A 155 -15.32 -5.11 0.58
N HIS A 156 -15.42 -4.93 -0.75
CA HIS A 156 -16.71 -4.78 -1.44
C HIS A 156 -17.10 -5.96 -2.32
N GLY A 157 -16.20 -6.93 -2.52
CA GLY A 157 -16.49 -8.13 -3.29
C GLY A 157 -17.41 -9.05 -2.50
N LYS A 158 -18.55 -9.45 -3.09
CA LYS A 158 -19.25 -10.68 -2.69
C LYS A 158 -18.41 -11.89 -3.13
N LYS A 159 -17.21 -12.02 -2.59
CA LYS A 159 -16.29 -13.11 -2.91
C LYS A 159 -16.06 -13.91 -1.65
N ASP A 160 -16.40 -15.19 -1.71
CA ASP A 160 -16.05 -16.14 -0.67
C ASP A 160 -14.53 -16.11 -0.44
N LEU A 161 -14.10 -16.29 0.80
CA LEU A 161 -12.70 -16.50 1.12
C LEU A 161 -12.24 -17.79 0.45
N GLN A 162 -11.25 -17.70 -0.41
CA GLN A 162 -10.69 -18.83 -1.16
C GLN A 162 -9.21 -18.94 -0.85
N SER A 163 -8.72 -20.15 -0.59
CA SER A 163 -7.30 -20.38 -0.24
C SER A 163 -6.32 -19.83 -1.26
N LYS A 164 -6.69 -19.75 -2.55
CA LYS A 164 -5.87 -19.11 -3.61
C LYS A 164 -5.58 -17.62 -3.37
N GLN A 165 -6.33 -16.96 -2.49
CA GLN A 165 -6.10 -15.56 -2.11
C GLN A 165 -4.91 -15.43 -1.14
N ILE A 166 -4.45 -16.52 -0.52
CA ILE A 166 -3.23 -16.54 0.31
C ILE A 166 -2.03 -16.08 -0.53
N ASP A 167 -1.90 -16.60 -1.75
CA ASP A 167 -0.80 -16.26 -2.68
C ASP A 167 -0.77 -14.76 -3.04
N LEU A 168 -1.91 -14.07 -2.95
CA LEU A 168 -2.02 -12.63 -3.14
C LEU A 168 -1.76 -11.85 -1.84
N LEU A 169 -2.37 -12.29 -0.74
CA LEU A 169 -2.46 -11.52 0.48
C LEU A 169 -1.19 -11.59 1.34
N VAL A 170 -0.48 -12.72 1.35
CA VAL A 170 0.81 -12.83 2.05
C VAL A 170 1.83 -11.80 1.52
N PRO A 171 2.12 -11.71 0.21
CA PRO A 171 3.03 -10.68 -0.29
C PRO A 171 2.49 -9.26 -0.07
N MET A 172 1.17 -9.05 -0.11
CA MET A 172 0.58 -7.75 0.23
C MET A 172 0.77 -7.37 1.69
N ASN A 173 0.68 -8.33 2.63
CA ASN A 173 0.93 -8.10 4.05
C ASN A 173 2.37 -7.64 4.27
N ASN A 174 3.35 -8.32 3.66
CA ASN A 174 4.76 -7.96 3.76
C ASN A 174 5.04 -6.53 3.27
N ILE A 175 4.50 -6.18 2.11
CA ILE A 175 4.66 -4.84 1.52
C ILE A 175 3.99 -3.78 2.41
N LEU A 176 2.76 -4.03 2.85
CA LEU A 176 1.99 -3.09 3.66
C LEU A 176 2.63 -2.85 5.03
N GLU A 177 3.08 -3.92 5.69
CA GLU A 177 3.78 -3.85 6.97
C GLU A 177 5.08 -3.03 6.86
N MET A 178 5.87 -3.25 5.79
CA MET A 178 7.06 -2.45 5.52
C MET A 178 6.72 -0.97 5.37
N ILE A 179 5.69 -0.64 4.58
CA ILE A 179 5.27 0.76 4.38
C ILE A 179 4.86 1.40 5.71
N ILE A 180 4.06 0.71 6.53
CA ILE A 180 3.63 1.19 7.83
C ILE A 180 4.83 1.47 8.74
N LYS A 181 5.81 0.56 8.79
CA LYS A 181 7.06 0.75 9.54
C LYS A 181 7.82 1.99 9.06
N GLU A 182 7.95 2.19 7.75
CA GLU A 182 8.62 3.38 7.20
C GLU A 182 7.86 4.69 7.51
N LEU A 183 6.52 4.68 7.51
CA LEU A 183 5.72 5.86 7.88
C LEU A 183 5.95 6.24 9.35
N LEU A 184 6.00 5.25 10.24
CA LEU A 184 6.26 5.49 11.67
C LEU A 184 7.70 5.94 11.93
N LEU A 185 8.69 5.38 11.21
CA LEU A 185 10.11 5.74 11.36
C LEU A 185 10.45 7.13 10.79
N ASN A 186 9.82 7.56 9.70
CA ASN A 186 10.12 8.87 9.09
C ASN A 186 9.59 10.04 9.93
N ASP A 187 8.63 9.80 10.82
CA ASP A 187 8.17 10.81 11.76
C ASP A 187 9.27 11.30 12.71
N ASP A 188 10.17 10.40 13.11
CA ASP A 188 11.25 10.72 14.04
C ASP A 188 12.39 11.52 13.37
N LYS A 189 12.41 11.61 12.03
CA LYS A 189 13.45 12.31 11.25
C LYS A 189 13.16 13.80 11.01
N GLU A 190 11.92 14.29 11.23
CA GLU A 190 11.61 15.72 11.10
C GLU A 190 12.40 16.61 12.09
N LEU A 191 12.96 16.03 13.17
CA LEU A 191 13.83 16.72 14.13
C LEU A 191 15.13 17.29 13.52
N ILE A 192 15.48 16.96 12.28
CA ILE A 192 16.77 17.36 11.67
C ILE A 192 16.63 18.56 10.71
N TYR A 193 15.43 18.92 10.25
CA TYR A 193 15.26 19.97 9.24
C TYR A 193 14.88 21.37 9.78
N GLU A 194 14.71 21.55 11.09
CA GLU A 194 14.40 22.87 11.70
C GLU A 194 15.65 23.69 12.15
N LYS A 195 16.86 23.37 11.68
CA LYS A 195 18.09 24.14 12.00
C LYS A 195 18.95 24.53 10.80
N ARG A 196 18.37 25.01 9.71
CA ARG A 196 19.12 25.74 8.67
C ARG A 196 18.40 26.99 8.23
#